data_AF-A0A8J5QK73-F1
#
_entry.id   AF-A0A8J5QK73-F1
#
_cell.length_a   1.000
_cell.length_b   1.000
_cell.length_c   1.000
_cell.angle_alpha   90.00
_cell.angle_beta   90.00
_cell.angle_gamma   90.00
#
_symmetry.space_group_name_H-M   'P 1'
#
loop_
_entity.id
_entity.type
_entity.pdbx_description
1 polymer ?
#
loop_
_entity_poly.entity_id
_entity_poly.type
_entity_poly.pdbx_seq_one_letter_code
_entity_poly.pdbx_strand_id
1 'polypeptide(L)'
;MHGYNQNTISHSKTRLDAEKLDLINNTILPEAVHFWERTLMVRETKNTIRLNRKCESSRVFVKDHHTYCIDTCRAVTMCGEVIVPKEHLDVCRVCNATGQKCQVQDDSIAGAGIDGADFVFYVSALQSERCHNGLTVAYAAHCQQEAALDRPIAGHANLCPGSISTKPQELETLLSTVKHEILHALGFSLSLYAFYRDENGEPRTPRRSETGKPQLNEKLQTHQWSENTIRTVVRPQWHVRGGTVNRSMQMIVTPRVKEEVRAHFKCPSLEGAELEDQGEDGTALTHWEKRVFENEAMTGTHTQNPVYSRITLALMEDTGWYTANYSMAQELGWGRRLGCDFAIKSCKEWITSRSSRLSGKTIHPFCNKVKQDPLQTECTDDRSSVALCNLVEHSQPLPKKYQNFDWIPHVPPGKEQYYGGSVSLADYCPYIQEFTWRAKNIVIRGSHCLYEENNPHPEKNFALENYGPYSRCFDHTNDMWEERTCKQARQWQHWGSGCYQYKCEAGRLHIMVANFTYTCYHAGQKLTIKIIQNEWLHKGALICPPCKEICQQELKAKGEWCKPGDEHPPSTFYHQDHLQCSTGGIIPIILLTVGTTVLSSVILR
;
A
#
# COMPACT_ATOMS: atom_id res chain seq x y z
N MET A 1 17.17 -13.24 -14.00
CA MET A 1 16.91 -11.91 -14.58
C MET A 1 18.23 -11.17 -14.63
N HIS A 2 18.71 -10.74 -15.80
CA HIS A 2 19.92 -9.90 -15.85
C HIS A 2 19.48 -8.42 -15.80
N GLY A 3 19.67 -7.78 -14.64
CA GLY A 3 19.53 -6.33 -14.52
C GLY A 3 20.73 -5.67 -15.18
N TYR A 4 20.53 -5.06 -16.35
CA TYR A 4 21.56 -4.27 -16.98
C TYR A 4 21.35 -2.81 -16.60
N ASN A 5 22.15 -2.34 -15.65
CA ASN A 5 22.22 -0.92 -15.42
C ASN A 5 23.20 -0.31 -16.42
N GLN A 6 22.66 0.31 -17.45
CA GLN A 6 23.49 1.05 -18.38
C GLN A 6 23.89 2.36 -17.70
N ASN A 7 25.18 2.45 -17.37
CA ASN A 7 25.86 3.73 -17.20
C ASN A 7 25.80 4.51 -18.52
N THR A 8 24.65 5.10 -18.86
CA THR A 8 24.57 6.22 -19.78
C THR A 8 24.56 7.50 -18.95
N ILE A 9 25.72 7.77 -18.34
CA ILE A 9 26.19 9.15 -18.21
C ILE A 9 26.64 9.55 -19.62
N SER A 10 25.72 10.02 -20.45
CA SER A 10 26.02 11.11 -21.39
C SER A 10 24.73 11.78 -21.85
N HIS A 11 24.60 13.06 -21.49
CA HIS A 11 23.67 14.05 -22.05
C HIS A 11 22.24 14.16 -21.50
N SER A 12 22.03 14.08 -20.19
CA SER A 12 20.92 14.83 -19.57
C SER A 12 21.37 15.56 -18.28
N LYS A 13 20.89 16.77 -18.09
CA LYS A 13 21.45 17.82 -17.21
C LYS A 13 21.11 17.69 -15.72
N THR A 14 20.76 16.50 -15.21
CA THR A 14 20.54 16.27 -13.77
C THR A 14 21.01 14.87 -13.39
N ARG A 15 22.30 14.77 -13.07
CA ARG A 15 22.91 13.53 -12.55
C ARG A 15 22.26 13.22 -11.19
N LEU A 16 21.75 12.01 -11.02
CA LEU A 16 21.30 11.52 -9.72
C LEU A 16 22.47 11.62 -8.73
N ASP A 17 22.18 12.02 -7.50
CA ASP A 17 23.19 12.09 -6.45
C ASP A 17 23.88 10.73 -6.24
N ALA A 18 25.16 10.76 -5.84
CA ALA A 18 25.98 9.57 -5.70
C ALA A 18 25.44 8.61 -4.63
N GLU A 19 24.90 9.13 -3.52
CA GLU A 19 24.31 8.33 -2.45
C GLU A 19 23.04 7.63 -2.93
N LYS A 20 22.17 8.36 -3.65
CA LYS A 20 20.96 7.78 -4.26
C LYS A 20 21.29 6.71 -5.30
N LEU A 21 22.33 6.93 -6.10
CA LEU A 21 22.76 5.97 -7.11
C LEU A 21 23.30 4.68 -6.46
N ASP A 22 24.12 4.82 -5.42
CA ASP A 22 24.63 3.70 -4.64
C ASP A 22 23.49 2.89 -4.01
N LEU A 23 22.52 3.58 -3.40
CA LEU A 23 21.33 2.96 -2.81
C LEU A 23 20.53 2.15 -3.83
N ILE A 24 20.28 2.71 -5.01
CA ILE A 24 19.51 2.04 -6.07
C ILE A 24 20.27 0.82 -6.59
N ASN A 25 21.56 0.98 -6.89
CA ASN A 25 22.35 -0.04 -7.56
C ASN A 25 22.74 -1.20 -6.66
N ASN A 26 23.11 -0.89 -5.42
CA ASN A 26 23.72 -1.86 -4.52
C ASN A 26 22.74 -2.40 -3.48
N THR A 27 21.56 -1.78 -3.31
CA THR A 27 20.54 -2.23 -2.34
C THR A 27 19.19 -2.51 -3.02
N ILE A 28 18.51 -1.48 -3.52
CA ILE A 28 17.10 -1.59 -3.94
C ILE A 28 16.90 -2.52 -5.14
N LEU A 29 17.64 -2.32 -6.24
CA LEU A 29 17.48 -3.14 -7.44
C LEU A 29 17.84 -4.61 -7.19
N PRO A 30 19.00 -4.94 -6.58
CA PRO A 30 19.34 -6.32 -6.26
C PRO A 30 18.26 -7.01 -5.40
N GLU A 31 17.77 -6.34 -4.36
CA GLU A 31 16.74 -6.91 -3.48
C GLU A 31 15.40 -7.13 -4.20
N ALA A 32 14.97 -6.17 -5.02
CA ALA A 32 13.73 -6.27 -5.79
C ALA A 32 13.81 -7.39 -6.85
N VAL A 33 14.93 -7.47 -7.58
CA VAL A 33 15.17 -8.53 -8.57
C VAL A 33 15.22 -9.90 -7.89
N HIS A 34 16.00 -10.04 -6.81
CA HIS A 34 16.12 -11.30 -6.08
C HIS A 34 14.79 -11.76 -5.45
N PHE A 35 13.92 -10.83 -5.06
CA PHE A 35 12.56 -11.17 -4.66
C PHE A 35 11.80 -11.85 -5.80
N TRP A 36 11.78 -11.25 -7.00
CA TRP A 36 11.04 -11.80 -8.14
C TRP A 36 11.67 -13.09 -8.69
N GLU A 37 12.99 -13.23 -8.70
CA GLU A 37 13.67 -14.46 -9.12
C GLU A 37 13.33 -15.67 -8.24
N ARG A 38 13.09 -15.45 -6.93
CA ARG A 38 12.63 -16.51 -6.01
C ARG A 38 11.12 -16.74 -6.06
N THR A 39 10.38 -15.76 -6.57
CA THR A 39 8.91 -15.77 -6.57
C THR A 39 8.34 -16.30 -7.88
N LEU A 40 8.99 -16.05 -9.02
CA LEU A 40 8.53 -16.44 -10.35
C LEU A 40 9.59 -17.29 -11.04
N MET A 41 9.24 -18.53 -11.35
CA MET A 41 10.04 -19.43 -12.17
C MET A 41 9.60 -19.31 -13.62
N VAL A 42 10.53 -19.39 -14.56
CA VAL A 42 10.27 -19.26 -15.99
C VAL A 42 10.86 -20.46 -16.74
N ARG A 43 10.28 -20.79 -17.90
CA ARG A 43 10.93 -21.70 -18.83
C ARG A 43 12.17 -21.02 -19.41
N GLU A 44 13.32 -21.65 -19.21
CA GLU A 44 14.62 -21.12 -19.63
C GLU A 44 14.65 -20.74 -21.12
N THR A 45 15.15 -19.54 -21.38
CA THR A 45 15.42 -18.97 -22.69
C THR A 45 16.76 -19.50 -23.17
N LYS A 46 16.75 -20.61 -23.91
CA LYS A 46 17.99 -21.26 -24.38
C LYS A 46 18.82 -20.42 -25.36
N ASN A 47 18.24 -19.37 -25.94
CA ASN A 47 18.89 -18.53 -26.94
C ASN A 47 19.32 -17.21 -26.31
N THR A 48 20.48 -16.71 -26.73
CA THR A 48 20.95 -15.36 -26.39
C THR A 48 19.90 -14.30 -26.77
N ILE A 49 19.50 -13.46 -25.81
CA ILE A 49 18.54 -12.39 -26.06
C ILE A 49 19.19 -11.30 -26.91
N ARG A 50 18.57 -11.01 -28.06
CA ARG A 50 18.88 -9.85 -28.90
C ARG A 50 17.60 -9.09 -29.18
N LEU A 51 17.60 -7.78 -28.94
CA LEU A 51 16.42 -6.94 -29.07
C LEU A 51 16.33 -6.38 -30.49
N ASN A 52 15.14 -6.45 -31.08
CA ASN A 52 14.88 -5.88 -32.40
C ASN A 52 15.10 -4.35 -32.38
N ARG A 53 15.69 -3.82 -33.44
CA ARG A 53 15.82 -2.38 -33.61
C ARG A 53 14.45 -1.74 -33.81
N LYS A 54 14.22 -0.56 -33.24
CA LYS A 54 12.97 0.20 -33.45
C LYS A 54 12.91 0.71 -34.89
N CYS A 55 11.71 0.69 -35.46
CA CYS A 55 11.44 1.23 -36.79
C CYS A 55 11.16 2.73 -36.73
N GLU A 56 11.43 3.46 -37.82
CA GLU A 56 11.07 4.89 -37.88
C GLU A 56 9.54 5.08 -37.86
N SER A 57 8.85 4.25 -38.64
CA SER A 57 7.39 4.15 -38.65
C SER A 57 6.90 3.22 -37.53
N SER A 58 5.71 3.52 -36.99
CA SER A 58 4.98 2.61 -36.11
C SER A 58 4.42 1.39 -36.87
N ARG A 59 4.34 1.47 -38.21
CA ARG A 59 3.92 0.37 -39.07
C ARG A 59 5.10 -0.54 -39.39
N VAL A 60 4.87 -1.84 -39.27
CA VAL A 60 5.86 -2.88 -39.50
C VAL A 60 5.25 -4.02 -40.30
N PHE A 61 6.08 -4.77 -41.02
CA PHE A 61 5.68 -6.02 -41.64
C PHE A 61 6.10 -7.20 -40.76
N VAL A 62 5.28 -8.25 -40.71
CA VAL A 62 5.62 -9.50 -40.03
C VAL A 62 5.74 -10.58 -41.09
N LYS A 63 6.91 -11.23 -41.19
CA LYS A 63 7.17 -12.37 -42.08
C LYS A 63 8.07 -13.37 -41.37
N ASP A 64 7.76 -14.66 -41.50
CA ASP A 64 8.53 -15.75 -40.89
C ASP A 64 8.82 -15.50 -39.40
N HIS A 65 7.82 -15.02 -38.65
CA HIS A 65 7.90 -14.63 -37.24
C HIS A 65 8.87 -13.48 -36.91
N HIS A 66 9.44 -12.81 -37.91
CA HIS A 66 10.30 -11.65 -37.75
C HIS A 66 9.56 -10.36 -38.08
N THR A 67 9.91 -9.30 -37.35
CA THR A 67 9.41 -7.94 -37.62
C THR A 67 10.38 -7.21 -38.53
N TYR A 68 9.86 -6.59 -39.59
CA TYR A 68 10.61 -5.81 -40.57
C TYR A 68 10.11 -4.36 -40.57
N CYS A 69 11.05 -3.43 -40.51
CA CYS A 69 10.78 -2.01 -40.64
C CYS A 69 10.50 -1.62 -42.10
N ILE A 70 9.76 -0.54 -42.28
CA ILE A 70 9.57 0.07 -43.60
C ILE A 70 10.82 0.89 -43.93
N ASP A 71 11.53 0.49 -44.98
CA ASP A 71 12.73 1.09 -45.58
C ASP A 71 13.97 1.17 -44.68
N THR A 72 13.86 1.61 -43.41
CA THR A 72 15.00 1.75 -42.49
C THR A 72 14.62 1.51 -41.02
N CYS A 73 15.57 1.02 -40.22
CA CYS A 73 15.48 1.09 -38.76
C CYS A 73 15.91 2.48 -38.26
N ARG A 74 15.52 2.82 -37.02
CA ARG A 74 16.06 3.98 -36.31
C ARG A 74 17.54 3.77 -35.98
N ALA A 75 18.29 4.87 -36.03
CA ALA A 75 19.70 4.88 -35.60
C ALA A 75 19.86 4.53 -34.12
N VAL A 76 18.89 4.92 -33.29
CA VAL A 76 18.87 4.68 -31.84
C VAL A 76 17.60 3.92 -31.47
N THR A 77 17.77 2.83 -30.71
CA THR A 77 16.66 2.04 -30.17
C THR A 77 16.50 2.34 -28.69
N MET A 78 15.30 2.75 -28.29
CA MET A 78 14.97 3.07 -26.90
C MET A 78 14.11 1.97 -26.28
N CYS A 79 14.34 1.70 -25.00
CA CYS A 79 13.50 0.91 -24.12
C CYS A 79 13.09 1.81 -22.95
N GLY A 80 11.92 2.44 -23.07
CA GLY A 80 11.56 3.58 -22.24
C GLY A 80 12.52 4.75 -22.42
N GLU A 81 13.11 5.20 -21.31
CA GLU A 81 14.07 6.30 -21.30
C GLU A 81 15.52 5.86 -21.53
N VAL A 82 15.78 4.56 -21.70
CA VAL A 82 17.13 4.00 -21.83
C VAL A 82 17.46 3.71 -23.29
N ILE A 83 18.65 4.15 -23.74
CA ILE A 83 19.20 3.83 -25.06
C ILE A 83 19.73 2.40 -25.03
N VAL A 84 19.07 1.45 -25.68
CA VAL A 84 19.53 0.06 -25.71
C VAL A 84 20.93 -0.03 -26.33
N PRO A 85 21.92 -0.65 -25.64
CA PRO A 85 23.28 -0.78 -26.17
C PRO A 85 23.31 -1.52 -27.51
N LYS A 86 24.23 -1.15 -28.40
CA LYS A 86 24.32 -1.77 -29.74
C LYS A 86 24.63 -3.26 -29.65
N GLU A 87 25.39 -3.66 -28.65
CA GLU A 87 25.73 -5.04 -28.30
C GLU A 87 24.51 -5.88 -27.90
N HIS A 88 23.40 -5.27 -27.46
CA HIS A 88 22.15 -5.98 -27.14
C HIS A 88 21.19 -6.06 -28.34
N LEU A 89 21.46 -5.34 -29.42
CA LEU A 89 20.55 -5.24 -30.56
C LEU A 89 20.80 -6.33 -31.60
N ASP A 90 19.72 -6.81 -32.19
CA ASP A 90 19.77 -7.68 -33.36
C ASP A 90 20.04 -6.87 -34.66
N VAL A 91 20.20 -7.57 -35.78
CA VAL A 91 20.28 -6.98 -37.11
C VAL A 91 19.05 -6.12 -37.43
N CYS A 92 19.25 -5.09 -38.25
CA CYS A 92 18.16 -4.30 -38.81
C CYS A 92 17.52 -5.07 -39.97
N ARG A 93 16.24 -5.42 -39.84
CA ARG A 93 15.44 -6.07 -40.87
C ARG A 93 14.51 -5.05 -41.50
N VAL A 94 14.55 -4.92 -42.82
CA VAL A 94 13.75 -3.94 -43.57
C VAL A 94 13.02 -4.60 -44.74
N CYS A 95 11.84 -4.11 -45.06
CA CYS A 95 11.17 -4.33 -46.35
C CYS A 95 10.95 -2.97 -47.00
N ASN A 96 10.72 -2.95 -48.31
CA ASN A 96 10.29 -1.72 -48.97
C ASN A 96 8.89 -1.27 -48.50
N ALA A 97 8.47 -0.06 -48.88
CA ALA A 97 7.14 0.49 -48.58
C ALA A 97 5.94 -0.40 -48.94
N THR A 98 6.07 -1.35 -49.88
CA THR A 98 5.00 -2.29 -50.27
C THR A 98 5.06 -3.64 -49.54
N GLY A 99 6.00 -3.82 -48.60
CA GLY A 99 6.20 -5.08 -47.88
C GLY A 99 6.87 -6.17 -48.71
N GLN A 100 7.53 -5.80 -49.82
CA GLN A 100 8.30 -6.66 -50.70
C GLN A 100 9.81 -6.45 -50.44
N LYS A 101 10.66 -7.34 -51.00
CA LYS A 101 12.13 -7.29 -50.87
C LYS A 101 12.61 -7.15 -49.41
N CYS A 102 12.11 -8.05 -48.56
CA CYS A 102 12.49 -8.07 -47.14
C CYS A 102 13.89 -8.65 -46.98
N GLN A 103 14.79 -7.91 -46.34
CA GLN A 103 16.19 -8.28 -46.18
C GLN A 103 16.77 -7.70 -44.89
N VAL A 104 17.97 -8.16 -44.53
CA VAL A 104 18.80 -7.48 -43.54
C VAL A 104 19.43 -6.28 -44.23
N GLN A 105 19.40 -5.11 -43.58
CA GLN A 105 20.03 -3.90 -44.12
C GLN A 105 21.54 -4.11 -44.21
N ASP A 106 22.14 -3.65 -45.31
CA ASP A 106 23.59 -3.74 -45.54
C ASP A 106 24.36 -3.12 -44.35
N ASP A 107 25.50 -3.71 -44.00
CA ASP A 107 26.34 -3.36 -42.85
C ASP A 107 25.69 -3.52 -41.46
N SER A 108 24.49 -4.11 -41.39
CA SER A 108 23.84 -4.39 -40.10
C SER A 108 24.32 -5.71 -39.50
N ILE A 109 25.15 -5.59 -38.47
CA ILE A 109 25.67 -6.72 -37.69
C ILE A 109 24.92 -6.81 -36.37
N ALA A 110 24.52 -8.03 -35.98
CA ALA A 110 23.95 -8.30 -34.67
C ALA A 110 25.01 -8.10 -33.58
N GLY A 111 24.60 -7.52 -32.46
CA GLY A 111 25.42 -7.46 -31.26
C GLY A 111 25.65 -8.84 -30.64
N ALA A 112 26.55 -8.89 -29.65
CA ALA A 112 26.82 -10.12 -28.89
C ALA A 112 25.54 -10.71 -28.27
N GLY A 113 24.58 -9.86 -27.90
CA GLY A 113 23.38 -10.22 -27.16
C GLY A 113 23.67 -10.44 -25.68
N ILE A 114 22.64 -10.84 -24.94
CA ILE A 114 22.73 -11.15 -23.51
C ILE A 114 22.48 -12.64 -23.34
N ASP A 115 23.52 -13.36 -22.96
CA ASP A 115 23.48 -14.80 -22.76
C ASP A 115 23.11 -15.16 -21.31
N GLY A 116 22.46 -16.30 -21.10
CA GLY A 116 22.04 -16.75 -19.76
C GLY A 116 20.95 -15.90 -19.09
N ALA A 117 20.21 -15.10 -19.85
CA ALA A 117 19.12 -14.26 -19.35
C ALA A 117 17.77 -14.67 -19.94
N ASP A 118 16.73 -14.65 -19.10
CA ASP A 118 15.33 -14.80 -19.54
C ASP A 118 14.60 -13.48 -19.74
N PHE A 119 15.11 -12.43 -19.09
CA PHE A 119 14.54 -11.09 -19.12
C PHE A 119 15.63 -10.06 -18.84
N VAL A 120 15.56 -8.95 -19.57
CA VAL A 120 16.49 -7.82 -19.48
C VAL A 120 15.76 -6.59 -18.96
N PHE A 121 16.21 -6.05 -17.83
CA PHE A 121 15.58 -4.89 -17.21
C PHE A 121 16.47 -3.66 -17.28
N TYR A 122 16.00 -2.63 -17.98
CA TYR A 122 16.69 -1.35 -18.14
C TYR A 122 16.14 -0.34 -17.14
N VAL A 123 17.00 0.25 -16.32
CA VAL A 123 16.57 1.19 -15.27
C VAL A 123 17.15 2.57 -15.55
N SER A 124 16.31 3.59 -15.41
CA SER A 124 16.71 4.99 -15.48
C SER A 124 16.20 5.77 -14.28
N ALA A 125 16.81 6.93 -14.03
CA ALA A 125 16.31 7.88 -13.05
C ALA A 125 16.28 9.29 -13.66
N LEU A 126 15.36 9.51 -14.59
CA LEU A 126 15.19 10.77 -15.32
C LEU A 126 13.95 11.51 -14.83
N GLN A 127 14.08 12.82 -14.67
CA GLN A 127 12.96 13.70 -14.42
C GLN A 127 12.21 13.94 -15.75
N SER A 128 11.30 13.03 -16.10
CA SER A 128 10.47 13.12 -17.31
C SER A 128 9.19 13.92 -17.07
N GLU A 129 8.43 14.19 -18.14
CA GLU A 129 7.11 14.82 -18.05
C GLU A 129 6.16 14.05 -17.12
N ARG A 130 6.23 12.71 -17.14
CA ARG A 130 5.45 11.85 -16.23
C ARG A 130 5.80 12.11 -14.76
N CYS A 131 7.06 12.39 -14.46
CA CYS A 131 7.49 12.76 -13.11
C CYS A 131 7.04 14.16 -12.67
N HIS A 132 6.55 15.00 -13.58
CA HIS A 132 5.99 16.31 -13.24
C HIS A 132 4.51 16.25 -12.82
N ASN A 133 3.82 15.13 -13.07
CA ASN A 133 2.40 14.95 -12.72
C ASN A 133 2.14 14.72 -11.22
N GLY A 134 3.04 15.14 -10.32
CA GLY A 134 2.85 15.27 -8.87
C GLY A 134 2.64 13.98 -8.05
N LEU A 135 2.12 12.92 -8.66
CA LEU A 135 1.75 11.66 -8.02
C LEU A 135 2.56 10.46 -8.54
N THR A 136 3.16 10.57 -9.73
CA THR A 136 4.00 9.51 -10.30
C THR A 136 5.37 9.49 -9.60
N VAL A 137 5.69 8.38 -8.93
CA VAL A 137 7.03 8.18 -8.33
C VAL A 137 7.97 7.36 -9.21
N ALA A 138 7.39 6.51 -10.06
CA ALA A 138 8.07 5.64 -10.98
C ALA A 138 7.08 5.18 -12.05
N TYR A 139 7.60 4.63 -13.14
CA TYR A 139 6.78 3.96 -14.16
C TYR A 139 7.60 2.93 -14.92
N ALA A 140 6.95 1.85 -15.32
CA ALA A 140 7.55 0.76 -16.05
C ALA A 140 6.65 0.18 -17.13
N ALA A 141 7.29 -0.46 -18.09
CA ALA A 141 6.61 -1.20 -19.15
C ALA A 141 7.54 -2.25 -19.74
N HIS A 142 6.94 -3.24 -20.40
CA HIS A 142 7.69 -4.11 -21.30
C HIS A 142 8.11 -3.33 -22.55
N CYS A 143 9.25 -3.72 -23.12
CA CYS A 143 9.79 -3.15 -24.34
C CYS A 143 9.64 -4.09 -25.53
N GLN A 144 9.87 -5.39 -25.30
CA GLN A 144 9.79 -6.44 -26.32
C GLN A 144 9.36 -7.78 -25.72
N GLN A 145 8.74 -8.59 -26.56
CA GLN A 145 8.30 -9.95 -26.28
C GLN A 145 9.08 -10.93 -27.17
N GLU A 146 9.26 -12.16 -26.72
CA GLU A 146 9.78 -13.24 -27.57
C GLU A 146 8.75 -13.67 -28.63
N ALA A 147 9.24 -14.16 -29.77
CA ALA A 147 8.39 -14.53 -30.89
C ALA A 147 7.54 -15.80 -30.64
N ALA A 148 8.01 -16.72 -29.77
CA ALA A 148 7.38 -18.02 -29.60
C ALA A 148 6.18 -18.00 -28.66
N LEU A 149 6.33 -17.40 -27.47
CA LEU A 149 5.31 -17.43 -26.41
C LEU A 149 4.73 -16.05 -26.10
N ASP A 150 5.10 -15.00 -26.83
CA ASP A 150 4.70 -13.61 -26.55
C ASP A 150 5.09 -13.14 -25.14
N ARG A 151 6.01 -13.84 -24.48
CA ARG A 151 6.49 -13.50 -23.14
C ARG A 151 7.38 -12.27 -23.21
N PRO A 152 7.22 -11.28 -22.30
CA PRO A 152 8.16 -10.19 -22.17
C PRO A 152 9.59 -10.71 -21.95
N ILE A 153 10.55 -10.20 -22.74
CA ILE A 153 11.98 -10.52 -22.62
C ILE A 153 12.83 -9.29 -22.32
N ALA A 154 12.26 -8.10 -22.47
CA ALA A 154 12.88 -6.87 -22.03
C ALA A 154 11.82 -5.90 -21.56
N GLY A 155 12.17 -5.10 -20.55
CA GLY A 155 11.35 -4.01 -20.05
C GLY A 155 12.20 -2.94 -19.42
N HIS A 156 11.57 -1.84 -19.06
CA HIS A 156 12.22 -0.73 -18.41
C HIS A 156 11.47 -0.25 -17.17
N ALA A 157 12.17 0.45 -16.29
CA ALA A 157 11.57 1.31 -15.29
C ALA A 157 12.32 2.65 -15.24
N ASN A 158 11.57 3.73 -15.01
CA ASN A 158 12.14 5.02 -14.70
C ASN A 158 11.73 5.43 -13.28
N LEU A 159 12.70 5.73 -12.43
CA LEU A 159 12.48 6.23 -11.07
C LEU A 159 12.56 7.75 -11.05
N CYS A 160 11.52 8.44 -10.57
CA CYS A 160 11.52 9.90 -10.54
C CYS A 160 12.52 10.41 -9.47
N PRO A 161 13.54 11.21 -9.85
CA PRO A 161 14.62 11.63 -8.94
C PRO A 161 14.15 12.31 -7.63
N GLY A 162 13.06 13.08 -7.70
CA GLY A 162 12.47 13.78 -6.56
C GLY A 162 11.83 12.85 -5.52
N SER A 163 11.44 11.64 -5.92
CA SER A 163 10.74 10.67 -5.06
C SER A 163 11.70 9.65 -4.43
N ILE A 164 12.96 9.63 -4.84
CA ILE A 164 13.99 8.76 -4.26
C ILE A 164 14.50 9.41 -2.98
N SER A 165 14.35 8.70 -1.87
CA SER A 165 14.79 9.12 -0.54
C SER A 165 15.79 8.12 0.03
N THR A 166 16.84 8.61 0.69
CA THR A 166 17.85 7.78 1.35
C THR A 166 17.53 7.54 2.83
N LYS A 167 16.37 8.03 3.31
CA LYS A 167 15.94 7.82 4.69
C LYS A 167 15.56 6.35 4.92
N PRO A 168 16.03 5.72 6.01
CA PRO A 168 15.71 4.32 6.32
C PRO A 168 14.20 4.04 6.34
N GLN A 169 13.39 4.96 6.87
CA GLN A 169 11.94 4.78 6.98
C GLN A 169 11.21 4.79 5.62
N GLU A 170 11.83 5.34 4.58
CA GLU A 170 11.25 5.42 3.23
C GLU A 170 11.82 4.33 2.30
N LEU A 171 12.81 3.56 2.78
CA LEU A 171 13.49 2.52 2.00
C LEU A 171 12.56 1.37 1.64
N GLU A 172 11.74 0.90 2.58
CA GLU A 172 10.77 -0.17 2.33
C GLU A 172 9.73 0.25 1.28
N THR A 173 9.30 1.52 1.34
CA THR A 173 8.38 2.08 0.34
C THR A 173 9.04 2.10 -1.03
N LEU A 174 10.28 2.57 -1.13
CA LEU A 174 11.03 2.58 -2.39
C LEU A 174 11.26 1.16 -2.94
N LEU A 175 11.61 0.20 -2.08
CA LEU A 175 11.78 -1.20 -2.46
C LEU A 175 10.47 -1.79 -3.02
N SER A 176 9.34 -1.51 -2.36
CA SER A 176 8.02 -1.95 -2.86
C SER A 176 7.68 -1.30 -4.20
N THR A 177 7.97 -0.01 -4.37
CA THR A 177 7.78 0.66 -5.67
C THR A 177 8.57 -0.01 -6.77
N VAL A 178 9.84 -0.32 -6.55
CA VAL A 178 10.66 -0.97 -7.59
C VAL A 178 10.17 -2.39 -7.90
N LYS A 179 9.74 -3.15 -6.88
CA LYS A 179 9.10 -4.46 -7.10
C LYS A 179 7.82 -4.34 -7.93
N HIS A 180 6.99 -3.33 -7.66
CA HIS A 180 5.76 -3.04 -8.38
C HIS A 180 6.02 -2.75 -9.86
N GLU A 181 6.98 -1.87 -10.13
CA GLU A 181 7.39 -1.53 -11.50
C GLU A 181 7.96 -2.74 -12.27
N ILE A 182 8.75 -3.58 -11.61
CA ILE A 182 9.22 -4.84 -12.22
C ILE A 182 8.04 -5.71 -12.63
N LEU A 183 6.99 -5.81 -11.80
CA LEU A 183 5.83 -6.63 -12.12
C LEU A 183 5.05 -6.15 -13.35
N HIS A 184 4.91 -4.83 -13.52
CA HIS A 184 4.35 -4.26 -14.75
C HIS A 184 5.15 -4.65 -15.99
N ALA A 185 6.49 -4.60 -15.90
CA ALA A 185 7.37 -4.98 -17.00
C ALA A 185 7.33 -6.49 -17.29
N LEU A 186 7.07 -7.32 -16.27
CA LEU A 186 7.01 -8.78 -16.37
C LEU A 186 5.67 -9.31 -16.90
N GLY A 187 4.55 -8.63 -16.64
CA GLY A 187 3.26 -9.15 -17.12
C GLY A 187 1.97 -8.43 -16.71
N PHE A 188 1.94 -7.74 -15.56
CA PHE A 188 0.72 -7.05 -15.12
C PHE A 188 0.59 -5.70 -15.83
N SER A 189 0.19 -5.70 -17.10
CA SER A 189 0.09 -4.49 -17.91
C SER A 189 -1.03 -4.58 -18.93
N LEU A 190 -1.72 -3.46 -19.16
CA LEU A 190 -2.76 -3.31 -20.18
C LEU A 190 -2.33 -3.77 -21.57
N SER A 191 -1.04 -3.60 -21.87
CA SER A 191 -0.44 -3.96 -23.15
C SER A 191 -0.19 -5.46 -23.34
N LEU A 192 -0.32 -6.26 -22.28
CA LEU A 192 0.07 -7.66 -22.24
C LEU A 192 -1.10 -8.64 -22.04
N TYR A 193 -2.27 -8.19 -21.55
CA TYR A 193 -3.40 -9.10 -21.28
C TYR A 193 -3.86 -9.93 -22.47
N ALA A 194 -3.85 -9.35 -23.68
CA ALA A 194 -4.21 -10.06 -24.90
C ALA A 194 -3.21 -11.17 -25.26
N PHE A 195 -2.02 -11.14 -24.70
CA PHE A 195 -0.95 -12.10 -24.98
C PHE A 195 -0.89 -13.27 -24.00
N TYR A 196 -1.68 -13.25 -22.93
CA TYR A 196 -1.73 -14.32 -21.94
C TYR A 196 -2.09 -15.67 -22.57
N ARG A 197 -1.56 -16.72 -21.95
CA ARG A 197 -1.73 -18.12 -22.35
C ARG A 197 -2.47 -18.89 -21.27
N ASP A 198 -3.10 -19.98 -21.67
CA ASP A 198 -3.73 -20.91 -20.73
C ASP A 198 -2.69 -21.86 -20.12
N GLU A 199 -3.16 -22.77 -19.27
CA GLU A 199 -2.33 -23.76 -18.58
C GLU A 199 -1.64 -24.77 -19.51
N ASN A 200 -2.11 -24.90 -20.76
CA ASN A 200 -1.49 -25.73 -21.79
C ASN A 200 -0.48 -24.93 -22.63
N GLY A 201 -0.34 -23.63 -22.39
CA GLY A 201 0.52 -22.73 -23.15
C GLY A 201 -0.15 -22.18 -24.42
N GLU A 202 -1.45 -22.42 -24.62
CA GLU A 202 -2.18 -21.94 -25.80
C GLU A 202 -2.63 -20.49 -25.61
N PRO A 203 -2.63 -19.65 -26.67
CA PRO A 203 -3.11 -18.27 -26.56
C PRO A 203 -4.57 -18.18 -26.09
N ARG A 204 -4.83 -17.45 -25.00
CA ARG A 204 -6.21 -17.20 -24.53
C ARG A 204 -7.03 -16.35 -25.50
N THR A 205 -6.34 -15.48 -26.22
CA THR A 205 -6.93 -14.57 -27.20
C THR A 205 -6.59 -15.02 -28.62
N PRO A 206 -7.58 -15.14 -29.52
CA PRO A 206 -7.35 -15.51 -30.91
C PRO A 206 -6.29 -14.66 -31.59
N ARG A 207 -5.40 -15.30 -32.35
CA ARG A 207 -4.34 -14.66 -33.13
C ARG A 207 -4.79 -14.50 -34.58
N ARG A 208 -4.45 -13.38 -35.21
CA ARG A 208 -4.67 -13.15 -36.65
C ARG A 208 -3.71 -14.01 -37.46
N SER A 209 -4.21 -14.65 -38.52
CA SER A 209 -3.42 -15.48 -39.44
C SER A 209 -2.25 -14.73 -40.08
N GLU A 210 -2.43 -13.44 -40.39
CA GLU A 210 -1.42 -12.66 -41.10
C GLU A 210 -0.24 -12.23 -40.21
N THR A 211 -0.49 -11.97 -38.92
CA THR A 211 0.50 -11.34 -38.02
C THR A 211 0.92 -12.23 -36.86
N GLY A 212 0.17 -13.28 -36.55
CA GLY A 212 0.35 -14.09 -35.35
C GLY A 212 0.01 -13.35 -34.05
N LYS A 213 -0.58 -12.15 -34.11
CA LYS A 213 -0.91 -11.30 -32.95
C LYS A 213 -2.42 -11.12 -32.77
N PRO A 214 -2.90 -10.75 -31.57
CA PRO A 214 -4.30 -10.40 -31.37
C PRO A 214 -4.76 -9.22 -32.25
N GLN A 215 -6.07 -9.00 -32.29
CA GLN A 215 -6.64 -7.82 -32.92
C GLN A 215 -6.23 -6.54 -32.16
N LEU A 216 -5.97 -5.46 -32.89
CA LEU A 216 -5.73 -4.15 -32.29
C LEU A 216 -7.05 -3.48 -31.91
N ASN A 217 -7.12 -2.93 -30.70
CA ASN A 217 -8.16 -2.04 -30.24
C ASN A 217 -7.68 -0.59 -30.42
N GLU A 218 -8.25 0.11 -31.40
CA GLU A 218 -7.87 1.50 -31.72
C GLU A 218 -8.24 2.48 -30.60
N LYS A 219 -9.27 2.20 -29.80
CA LYS A 219 -9.65 3.10 -28.70
C LYS A 219 -8.65 3.03 -27.55
N LEU A 220 -8.20 1.82 -27.22
CA LEU A 220 -7.25 1.59 -26.13
C LEU A 220 -5.78 1.67 -26.57
N GLN A 221 -5.53 1.82 -27.88
CA GLN A 221 -4.18 1.82 -28.48
C GLN A 221 -3.36 0.58 -28.07
N THR A 222 -4.03 -0.56 -27.88
CA THR A 222 -3.45 -1.83 -27.44
C THR A 222 -4.13 -3.02 -28.10
N HIS A 223 -3.62 -4.22 -27.90
CA HIS A 223 -4.23 -5.46 -28.37
C HIS A 223 -5.47 -5.81 -27.54
N GLN A 224 -6.57 -6.14 -28.22
CA GLN A 224 -7.82 -6.56 -27.61
C GLN A 224 -7.64 -7.93 -26.96
N TRP A 225 -7.89 -8.05 -25.66
CA TRP A 225 -7.94 -9.32 -24.95
C TRP A 225 -9.28 -10.02 -25.15
N SER A 226 -9.29 -11.33 -24.87
CA SER A 226 -10.51 -12.14 -24.82
C SER A 226 -11.25 -12.01 -23.48
N GLU A 227 -12.56 -12.24 -23.52
CA GLU A 227 -13.46 -12.27 -22.35
C GLU A 227 -13.14 -13.39 -21.33
N ASN A 228 -12.27 -14.33 -21.70
CA ASN A 228 -11.73 -15.33 -20.78
C ASN A 228 -10.51 -14.83 -19.97
N THR A 229 -9.95 -13.66 -20.31
CA THR A 229 -8.87 -13.00 -19.57
C THR A 229 -9.46 -11.88 -18.72
N ILE A 230 -10.05 -10.87 -19.36
CA ILE A 230 -10.74 -9.76 -18.69
C ILE A 230 -12.17 -9.69 -19.21
N ARG A 231 -13.12 -9.60 -18.27
CA ARG A 231 -14.54 -9.51 -18.57
C ARG A 231 -15.14 -8.28 -17.92
N THR A 232 -16.02 -7.62 -18.66
CA THR A 232 -16.87 -6.56 -18.11
C THR A 232 -17.99 -7.18 -17.29
N VAL A 233 -18.11 -6.81 -16.02
CA VAL A 233 -19.13 -7.30 -15.10
C VAL A 233 -19.98 -6.11 -14.63
N VAL A 234 -21.29 -6.24 -14.76
CA VAL A 234 -22.24 -5.19 -14.33
C VAL A 234 -22.91 -5.60 -13.02
N ARG A 235 -22.78 -4.77 -11.98
CA ARG A 235 -23.55 -4.86 -10.74
C ARG A 235 -24.79 -3.98 -10.85
N PRO A 236 -26.00 -4.55 -11.04
CA PRO A 236 -27.23 -3.78 -10.90
C PRO A 236 -27.46 -3.44 -9.44
N GLN A 237 -28.28 -2.42 -9.18
CA GLN A 237 -28.65 -2.01 -7.83
C GLN A 237 -27.47 -1.62 -6.93
N TRP A 238 -26.41 -1.02 -7.49
CA TRP A 238 -25.28 -0.51 -6.70
C TRP A 238 -25.75 0.65 -5.82
N HIS A 239 -25.78 0.44 -4.50
CA HIS A 239 -26.31 1.41 -3.55
C HIS A 239 -25.43 2.66 -3.48
N VAL A 240 -26.05 3.81 -3.70
CA VAL A 240 -25.46 5.16 -3.58
C VAL A 240 -26.40 6.06 -2.76
N ARG A 241 -25.98 7.28 -2.45
CA ARG A 241 -26.82 8.25 -1.73
C ARG A 241 -28.18 8.42 -2.41
N GLY A 242 -29.27 8.18 -1.70
CA GLY A 242 -30.64 8.40 -2.18
C GLY A 242 -31.09 7.51 -3.35
N GLY A 243 -30.44 6.36 -3.61
CA GLY A 243 -30.90 5.41 -4.63
C GLY A 243 -29.88 4.34 -5.00
N THR A 244 -30.03 3.79 -6.20
CA THR A 244 -29.12 2.79 -6.78
C THR A 244 -28.72 3.17 -8.21
N VAL A 245 -27.58 2.67 -8.66
CA VAL A 245 -27.09 2.83 -10.04
C VAL A 245 -26.61 1.48 -10.60
N ASN A 246 -26.37 1.39 -11.91
CA ASN A 246 -25.64 0.26 -12.48
C ASN A 246 -24.14 0.60 -12.45
N ARG A 247 -23.33 -0.24 -11.82
CA ARG A 247 -21.87 -0.12 -11.83
C ARG A 247 -21.28 -1.17 -12.78
N SER A 248 -20.37 -0.75 -13.65
CA SER A 248 -19.63 -1.63 -14.55
C SER A 248 -18.20 -1.72 -14.07
N MET A 249 -17.65 -2.93 -13.98
CA MET A 249 -16.30 -3.22 -13.53
C MET A 249 -15.57 -4.06 -14.58
N GLN A 250 -14.25 -3.87 -14.72
CA GLN A 250 -13.41 -4.80 -15.47
C GLN A 250 -12.80 -5.80 -14.48
N MET A 251 -12.93 -7.10 -14.75
CA MET A 251 -12.42 -8.13 -13.86
C MET A 251 -11.47 -9.07 -14.60
N ILE A 252 -10.33 -9.39 -14.00
CA ILE A 252 -9.50 -10.53 -14.41
C ILE A 252 -10.20 -11.81 -13.97
N VAL A 253 -10.64 -12.61 -14.94
CA VAL A 253 -11.48 -13.81 -14.71
C VAL A 253 -10.74 -15.12 -14.94
N THR A 254 -9.41 -15.05 -15.04
CA THR A 254 -8.53 -16.22 -15.24
C THR A 254 -8.65 -17.22 -14.08
N PRO A 255 -8.35 -18.51 -14.32
CA PRO A 255 -8.70 -19.59 -13.39
C PRO A 255 -8.12 -19.44 -11.98
N ARG A 256 -6.81 -19.20 -11.84
CA ARG A 256 -6.15 -19.09 -10.53
C ARG A 256 -6.50 -17.80 -9.83
N VAL A 257 -6.55 -16.68 -10.56
CA VAL A 257 -7.01 -15.40 -9.98
C VAL A 257 -8.41 -15.56 -9.39
N LYS A 258 -9.34 -16.17 -10.13
CA LYS A 258 -10.70 -16.47 -9.66
C LYS A 258 -10.69 -17.37 -8.44
N GLU A 259 -9.86 -18.42 -8.40
CA GLU A 259 -9.73 -19.30 -7.25
C GLU A 259 -9.25 -18.54 -6.00
N GLU A 260 -8.16 -17.78 -6.12
CA GLU A 260 -7.55 -17.06 -5.00
C GLU A 260 -8.49 -15.98 -4.44
N VAL A 261 -9.18 -15.19 -5.27
CA VAL A 261 -10.12 -14.18 -4.75
C VAL A 261 -11.33 -14.82 -4.08
N ARG A 262 -11.83 -15.96 -4.58
CA ARG A 262 -12.94 -16.69 -3.94
C ARG A 262 -12.52 -17.22 -2.57
N ALA A 263 -11.30 -17.76 -2.47
CA ALA A 263 -10.73 -18.24 -1.21
C ALA A 263 -10.48 -17.08 -0.24
N HIS A 264 -9.87 -15.99 -0.71
CA HIS A 264 -9.54 -14.80 0.07
C HIS A 264 -10.78 -14.16 0.69
N PHE A 265 -11.77 -13.79 -0.12
CA PHE A 265 -12.99 -13.16 0.37
C PHE A 265 -13.98 -14.16 1.00
N LYS A 266 -13.81 -15.47 0.81
CA LYS A 266 -14.80 -16.51 1.11
C LYS A 266 -16.12 -16.27 0.37
N CYS A 267 -16.03 -15.98 -0.93
CA CYS A 267 -17.16 -15.68 -1.80
C CYS A 267 -17.18 -16.57 -3.05
N PRO A 268 -17.88 -17.72 -3.06
CA PRO A 268 -17.86 -18.66 -4.18
C PRO A 268 -18.44 -18.12 -5.50
N SER A 269 -19.33 -17.13 -5.44
CA SER A 269 -19.98 -16.54 -6.62
C SER A 269 -19.13 -15.47 -7.32
N LEU A 270 -18.01 -15.04 -6.73
CA LEU A 270 -17.19 -13.98 -7.30
C LEU A 270 -16.58 -14.40 -8.65
N GLU A 271 -16.65 -13.53 -9.64
CA GLU A 271 -16.31 -13.83 -11.03
C GLU A 271 -14.83 -13.67 -11.36
N GLY A 272 -14.08 -12.94 -10.54
CA GLY A 272 -12.69 -12.58 -10.80
C GLY A 272 -12.19 -11.50 -9.86
N ALA A 273 -10.97 -11.03 -10.09
CA ALA A 273 -10.39 -9.90 -9.37
C ALA A 273 -10.70 -8.59 -10.12
N GLU A 274 -11.20 -7.59 -9.40
CA GLU A 274 -11.55 -6.28 -9.96
C GLU A 274 -10.30 -5.45 -10.27
N LEU A 275 -10.26 -4.85 -11.46
CA LEU A 275 -9.25 -3.90 -11.89
C LEU A 275 -9.72 -2.48 -11.61
N GLU A 276 -8.76 -1.63 -11.27
CA GLU A 276 -8.97 -0.20 -11.02
C GLU A 276 -9.63 0.49 -12.23
N ASP A 277 -10.65 1.32 -11.96
CA ASP A 277 -11.41 2.06 -12.98
C ASP A 277 -11.27 3.60 -12.88
N GLN A 278 -10.44 4.08 -11.95
CA GLN A 278 -10.10 5.48 -11.72
C GLN A 278 -8.60 5.75 -11.84
N GLY A 279 -8.21 6.99 -11.57
CA GLY A 279 -6.83 7.46 -11.60
C GLY A 279 -6.46 8.19 -12.89
N GLU A 280 -5.17 8.48 -13.03
CA GLU A 280 -4.60 9.13 -14.22
C GLU A 280 -4.35 8.12 -15.35
N ASP A 281 -3.89 8.63 -16.49
CA ASP A 281 -3.47 7.80 -17.62
C ASP A 281 -2.37 6.82 -17.18
N GLY A 282 -2.69 5.52 -17.20
CA GLY A 282 -1.79 4.45 -16.77
C GLY A 282 -2.12 3.83 -15.41
N THR A 283 -3.15 4.32 -14.69
CA THR A 283 -3.64 3.70 -13.44
C THR A 283 -4.78 2.72 -13.69
N ALA A 284 -5.79 3.13 -14.45
CA ALA A 284 -6.94 2.28 -14.75
C ALA A 284 -6.52 1.04 -15.56
N LEU A 285 -7.10 -0.12 -15.22
CA LEU A 285 -6.86 -1.43 -15.84
C LEU A 285 -5.45 -2.02 -15.67
N THR A 286 -4.50 -1.30 -15.07
CA THR A 286 -3.12 -1.79 -14.82
C THR A 286 -2.91 -2.21 -13.37
N HIS A 287 -3.88 -1.92 -12.50
CA HIS A 287 -3.81 -2.15 -11.05
C HIS A 287 -5.06 -2.89 -10.57
N TRP A 288 -4.94 -3.49 -9.39
CA TRP A 288 -6.09 -3.99 -8.64
C TRP A 288 -6.94 -2.85 -8.08
N GLU A 289 -8.26 -3.06 -8.06
CA GLU A 289 -9.23 -2.12 -7.47
C GLU A 289 -8.96 -1.89 -5.99
N LYS A 290 -8.65 -0.64 -5.62
CA LYS A 290 -8.22 -0.33 -4.26
C LYS A 290 -9.33 -0.52 -3.23
N ARG A 291 -10.62 -0.35 -3.57
CA ARG A 291 -11.73 -0.56 -2.63
C ARG A 291 -11.72 -1.97 -2.03
N VAL A 292 -11.42 -2.99 -2.81
CA VAL A 292 -11.48 -4.40 -2.37
C VAL A 292 -10.13 -5.02 -2.06
N PHE A 293 -9.02 -4.38 -2.44
CA PHE A 293 -7.67 -4.91 -2.22
C PHE A 293 -6.75 -4.00 -1.37
N GLU A 294 -7.11 -2.73 -1.14
CA GLU A 294 -6.44 -1.75 -0.28
C GLU A 294 -4.90 -1.80 -0.28
N ASN A 295 -4.26 -2.51 0.67
CA ASN A 295 -2.81 -2.61 0.81
C ASN A 295 -2.16 -3.71 -0.04
N GLU A 296 -2.88 -4.28 -1.00
CA GLU A 296 -2.24 -5.08 -2.04
C GLU A 296 -1.25 -4.21 -2.83
N ALA A 297 -0.03 -4.71 -2.99
CA ALA A 297 1.10 -3.96 -3.52
C ALA A 297 0.90 -3.48 -4.97
N MET A 298 -0.04 -4.08 -5.72
CA MET A 298 -0.40 -3.72 -7.09
C MET A 298 -1.69 -2.88 -7.19
N THR A 299 -2.07 -2.18 -6.12
CA THR A 299 -3.06 -1.08 -6.20
C THR A 299 -2.40 0.22 -6.70
N GLY A 300 -3.17 1.11 -7.33
CA GLY A 300 -2.65 2.28 -8.08
C GLY A 300 -2.12 3.47 -7.27
N THR A 301 -1.96 3.33 -5.95
CA THR A 301 -1.42 4.36 -5.05
C THR A 301 -0.58 3.70 -3.96
N HIS A 302 0.47 4.39 -3.49
CA HIS A 302 1.24 3.90 -2.34
C HIS A 302 0.38 3.73 -1.09
N THR A 303 0.53 2.56 -0.48
CA THR A 303 -0.06 2.18 0.79
C THR A 303 1.02 1.86 1.80
N GLN A 304 0.66 2.00 3.06
CA GLN A 304 1.44 1.51 4.19
C GLN A 304 1.38 -0.02 4.16
N ASN A 305 2.52 -0.67 4.44
CA ASN A 305 2.64 -2.14 4.50
C ASN A 305 2.10 -2.84 3.23
N PRO A 306 2.67 -2.56 2.05
CA PRO A 306 2.24 -3.16 0.80
C PRO A 306 2.50 -4.68 0.79
N VAL A 307 1.50 -5.45 0.35
CA VAL A 307 1.48 -6.91 0.37
C VAL A 307 1.45 -7.47 -1.05
N TYR A 308 2.45 -8.29 -1.41
CA TYR A 308 2.39 -9.13 -2.61
C TYR A 308 1.64 -10.42 -2.29
N SER A 309 0.34 -10.40 -2.57
CA SER A 309 -0.58 -11.46 -2.15
C SER A 309 -0.57 -12.67 -3.08
N ARG A 310 -1.20 -13.77 -2.64
CA ARG A 310 -1.46 -14.93 -3.52
C ARG A 310 -2.24 -14.56 -4.79
N ILE A 311 -3.04 -13.50 -4.76
CA ILE A 311 -3.83 -13.04 -5.91
C ILE A 311 -2.92 -12.48 -7.01
N THR A 312 -1.93 -11.67 -6.64
CA THR A 312 -0.95 -11.14 -7.60
C THR A 312 -0.05 -12.22 -8.16
N LEU A 313 0.39 -13.17 -7.33
CA LEU A 313 1.16 -14.33 -7.80
C LEU A 313 0.32 -15.20 -8.75
N ALA A 314 -0.96 -15.40 -8.45
CA ALA A 314 -1.89 -16.12 -9.33
C ALA A 314 -2.08 -15.44 -10.67
N LEU A 315 -2.13 -14.10 -10.72
CA LEU A 315 -2.14 -13.37 -11.98
C LEU A 315 -0.89 -13.68 -12.80
N MET A 316 0.28 -13.61 -12.16
CA MET A 316 1.55 -13.88 -12.85
C MET A 316 1.63 -15.31 -13.38
N GLU A 317 1.10 -16.29 -12.65
CA GLU A 317 1.01 -17.67 -13.15
C GLU A 317 -0.02 -17.82 -14.28
N ASP A 318 -1.17 -17.15 -14.18
CA ASP A 318 -2.22 -17.14 -15.21
C ASP A 318 -1.83 -16.37 -16.49
N THR A 319 -0.69 -15.66 -16.50
CA THR A 319 -0.07 -15.18 -17.75
C THR A 319 0.30 -16.34 -18.68
N GLY A 320 0.55 -17.52 -18.11
CA GLY A 320 1.08 -18.69 -18.81
C GLY A 320 2.58 -18.61 -19.10
N TRP A 321 3.28 -17.58 -18.61
CA TRP A 321 4.72 -17.39 -18.80
C TRP A 321 5.56 -17.84 -17.61
N TYR A 322 4.97 -17.85 -16.42
CA TYR A 322 5.66 -18.12 -15.16
C TYR A 322 4.94 -19.20 -14.36
N THR A 323 5.68 -19.85 -13.46
CA THR A 323 5.14 -20.61 -12.34
C THR A 323 5.44 -19.85 -11.06
N ALA A 324 4.43 -19.61 -10.22
CA ALA A 324 4.61 -18.81 -9.01
C ALA A 324 4.95 -19.68 -7.79
N ASN A 325 5.95 -19.25 -7.03
CA ASN A 325 6.24 -19.82 -5.72
C ASN A 325 5.34 -19.14 -4.66
N TYR A 326 4.19 -19.74 -4.38
CA TYR A 326 3.24 -19.23 -3.40
C TYR A 326 3.75 -19.20 -1.95
N SER A 327 4.90 -19.82 -1.62
CA SER A 327 5.51 -19.66 -0.30
C SER A 327 6.07 -18.25 -0.07
N MET A 328 6.30 -17.51 -1.14
CA MET A 328 6.74 -16.10 -1.11
C MET A 328 5.56 -15.13 -0.94
N ALA A 329 4.32 -15.61 -1.05
CA ALA A 329 3.13 -14.78 -0.93
C ALA A 329 2.98 -14.25 0.50
N GLN A 330 2.71 -12.95 0.60
CA GLN A 330 2.38 -12.32 1.87
C GLN A 330 0.86 -12.42 2.13
N GLU A 331 0.47 -12.41 3.40
CA GLU A 331 -0.93 -12.49 3.79
C GLU A 331 -1.63 -11.13 3.63
N LEU A 332 -2.64 -11.07 2.76
CA LEU A 332 -3.51 -9.91 2.65
C LEU A 332 -4.60 -10.01 3.73
N GLY A 333 -4.60 -9.09 4.69
CA GLY A 333 -5.65 -9.03 5.73
C GLY A 333 -6.95 -8.40 5.21
N TRP A 334 -6.82 -7.36 4.39
CA TRP A 334 -7.94 -6.59 3.88
C TRP A 334 -8.96 -7.45 3.13
N GLY A 335 -10.24 -7.40 3.53
CA GLY A 335 -11.31 -8.16 2.89
C GLY A 335 -11.35 -9.66 3.21
N ARG A 336 -10.36 -10.19 3.92
CA ARG A 336 -10.21 -11.63 4.12
C ARG A 336 -11.40 -12.23 4.87
N ARG A 337 -12.07 -13.19 4.24
CA ARG A 337 -13.26 -13.92 4.73
C ARG A 337 -14.46 -13.02 5.06
N LEU A 338 -14.52 -11.79 4.55
CA LEU A 338 -15.63 -10.87 4.76
C LEU A 338 -16.90 -11.20 3.93
N GLY A 339 -16.79 -12.17 3.01
CA GLY A 339 -17.89 -12.73 2.25
C GLY A 339 -18.28 -11.91 1.02
N CYS A 340 -19.29 -12.39 0.30
CA CYS A 340 -19.75 -11.76 -0.93
C CYS A 340 -20.30 -10.34 -0.74
N ASP A 341 -20.88 -10.04 0.44
CA ASP A 341 -21.37 -8.70 0.71
C ASP A 341 -20.26 -7.64 0.66
N PHE A 342 -19.02 -8.01 1.02
CA PHE A 342 -17.88 -7.10 0.91
C PHE A 342 -17.42 -6.95 -0.54
N ALA A 343 -17.22 -8.09 -1.21
CA ALA A 343 -16.57 -8.12 -2.52
C ALA A 343 -17.49 -7.63 -3.66
N ILE A 344 -18.81 -7.83 -3.57
CA ILE A 344 -19.75 -7.64 -4.68
C ILE A 344 -20.59 -6.36 -4.55
N LYS A 345 -20.80 -5.86 -3.33
CA LYS A 345 -21.70 -4.72 -3.07
C LYS A 345 -20.94 -3.45 -2.79
N SER A 346 -21.66 -2.32 -2.78
CA SER A 346 -21.05 -1.04 -2.46
C SER A 346 -20.68 -0.93 -0.98
N CYS A 347 -19.63 -0.16 -0.68
CA CYS A 347 -19.26 0.12 0.71
C CYS A 347 -20.38 0.84 1.46
N LYS A 348 -21.25 1.60 0.77
CA LYS A 348 -22.48 2.14 1.36
C LYS A 348 -23.37 1.03 1.92
N GLU A 349 -23.69 0.02 1.12
CA GLU A 349 -24.54 -1.08 1.57
C GLU A 349 -23.90 -1.85 2.72
N TRP A 350 -22.58 -2.07 2.65
CA TRP A 350 -21.80 -2.65 3.74
C TRP A 350 -21.96 -1.85 5.05
N ILE A 351 -21.70 -0.54 5.00
CA ILE A 351 -21.77 0.35 6.17
C ILE A 351 -23.20 0.39 6.71
N THR A 352 -24.20 0.60 5.86
CA THR A 352 -25.60 0.71 6.29
C THR A 352 -26.11 -0.58 6.93
N SER A 353 -25.79 -1.74 6.35
CA SER A 353 -26.23 -3.05 6.88
C SER A 353 -25.62 -3.41 8.24
N ARG A 354 -24.50 -2.76 8.61
CA ARG A 354 -23.75 -3.04 9.85
C ARG A 354 -23.84 -1.91 10.89
N SER A 355 -24.21 -0.70 10.50
CA SER A 355 -24.29 0.46 11.39
C SER A 355 -25.35 0.35 12.49
N SER A 356 -26.33 -0.56 12.35
CA SER A 356 -27.31 -0.80 13.41
C SER A 356 -26.65 -1.46 14.63
N ARG A 357 -26.85 -0.90 15.83
CA ARG A 357 -26.39 -1.52 17.10
C ARG A 357 -26.92 -2.94 17.31
N LEU A 358 -28.04 -3.29 16.68
CA LEU A 358 -28.64 -4.63 16.73
C LEU A 358 -27.93 -5.64 15.82
N SER A 359 -27.08 -5.20 14.89
CA SER A 359 -26.40 -6.09 13.94
C SER A 359 -25.36 -6.99 14.61
N GLY A 360 -24.77 -6.52 15.73
CA GLY A 360 -23.63 -7.17 16.38
C GLY A 360 -22.38 -7.28 15.50
N LYS A 361 -22.35 -6.58 14.35
CA LYS A 361 -21.28 -6.65 13.35
C LYS A 361 -20.54 -5.31 13.30
N THR A 362 -19.22 -5.38 13.13
CA THR A 362 -18.40 -4.19 12.88
C THR A 362 -18.60 -3.67 11.46
N ILE A 363 -18.52 -2.35 11.28
CA ILE A 363 -18.48 -1.71 9.95
C ILE A 363 -17.08 -1.79 9.31
N HIS A 364 -16.06 -2.15 10.09
CA HIS A 364 -14.70 -2.30 9.61
C HIS A 364 -14.62 -3.36 8.48
N PRO A 365 -13.69 -3.16 7.52
CA PRO A 365 -12.60 -2.18 7.55
C PRO A 365 -13.02 -0.76 7.09
N PHE A 366 -14.24 -0.59 6.59
CA PHE A 366 -14.81 0.73 6.30
C PHE A 366 -15.16 1.49 7.60
N CYS A 367 -15.38 2.80 7.49
CA CYS A 367 -15.66 3.66 8.65
C CYS A 367 -16.63 4.79 8.31
N ASN A 368 -17.16 5.48 9.31
CA ASN A 368 -18.13 6.58 9.13
C ASN A 368 -17.86 7.79 10.02
N LYS A 369 -16.67 7.87 10.64
CA LYS A 369 -16.28 8.97 11.51
C LYS A 369 -15.50 10.01 10.71
N VAL A 370 -16.00 11.24 10.69
CA VAL A 370 -15.32 12.34 9.98
C VAL A 370 -13.97 12.62 10.65
N LYS A 371 -12.91 12.73 9.86
CA LYS A 371 -11.59 13.15 10.33
C LYS A 371 -11.66 14.63 10.73
N GLN A 372 -11.47 14.91 12.02
CA GLN A 372 -11.52 16.26 12.60
C GLN A 372 -10.32 16.46 13.53
N ASP A 373 -9.98 17.72 13.79
CA ASP A 373 -9.03 18.10 14.83
C ASP A 373 -9.84 18.58 16.06
N PRO A 374 -9.57 18.05 17.26
CA PRO A 374 -8.56 17.05 17.57
C PRO A 374 -8.86 15.62 17.09
N LEU A 375 -7.82 14.91 16.64
CA LEU A 375 -7.93 13.55 16.09
C LEU A 375 -8.43 12.51 17.11
N GLN A 376 -9.45 11.74 16.70
CA GLN A 376 -9.91 10.55 17.39
C GLN A 376 -9.41 9.29 16.66
N THR A 377 -8.39 8.63 17.20
CA THR A 377 -7.77 7.42 16.66
C THR A 377 -8.51 6.16 17.05
N GLU A 378 -8.35 5.11 16.27
CA GLU A 378 -8.87 3.75 16.51
C GLU A 378 -7.76 2.74 16.21
N CYS A 379 -7.97 1.47 16.52
CA CYS A 379 -7.05 0.41 16.08
C CYS A 379 -7.46 -0.16 14.72
N THR A 380 -6.45 -0.58 13.95
CA THR A 380 -6.64 -1.49 12.81
C THR A 380 -7.27 -2.82 13.26
N ASP A 381 -7.94 -3.53 12.34
CA ASP A 381 -8.64 -4.80 12.65
C ASP A 381 -7.71 -5.88 13.22
N ASP A 382 -6.44 -5.89 12.79
CA ASP A 382 -5.40 -6.79 13.30
C ASP A 382 -4.61 -6.22 14.49
N ARG A 383 -4.97 -5.00 14.92
CA ARG A 383 -4.32 -4.24 16.01
C ARG A 383 -2.82 -4.03 15.80
N SER A 384 -2.33 -4.08 14.57
CA SER A 384 -0.92 -3.84 14.24
C SER A 384 -0.56 -2.36 14.33
N SER A 385 -1.53 -1.47 14.14
CA SER A 385 -1.32 -0.02 14.01
C SER A 385 -2.43 0.81 14.64
N VAL A 386 -2.06 2.01 15.08
CA VAL A 386 -2.99 3.10 15.37
C VAL A 386 -3.44 3.73 14.05
N ALA A 387 -4.73 3.97 13.89
CA ALA A 387 -5.29 4.39 12.61
C ALA A 387 -6.40 5.43 12.76
N LEU A 388 -6.80 6.00 11.63
CA LEU A 388 -7.83 7.03 11.52
C LEU A 388 -8.80 6.69 10.39
N CYS A 389 -10.07 7.03 10.58
CA CYS A 389 -11.00 7.03 9.46
C CYS A 389 -10.61 8.13 8.46
N ASN A 390 -10.36 7.77 7.21
CA ASN A 390 -9.96 8.72 6.18
C ASN A 390 -11.15 9.46 5.51
N LEU A 391 -12.27 9.58 6.22
CA LEU A 391 -13.46 10.30 5.77
C LEU A 391 -13.25 11.81 5.91
N VAL A 392 -13.34 12.54 4.79
CA VAL A 392 -13.11 13.99 4.72
C VAL A 392 -14.20 14.70 3.93
N GLU A 393 -14.30 16.02 4.10
CA GLU A 393 -15.11 16.89 3.24
C GLU A 393 -14.30 17.30 2.01
N HIS A 394 -14.91 17.14 0.83
CA HIS A 394 -14.37 17.56 -0.46
C HIS A 394 -14.92 18.94 -0.83
N SER A 395 -14.14 19.71 -1.61
CA SER A 395 -14.54 21.06 -2.03
C SER A 395 -15.71 21.08 -3.02
N GLN A 396 -15.93 19.97 -3.73
CA GLN A 396 -16.99 19.78 -4.71
C GLN A 396 -17.81 18.54 -4.36
N PRO A 397 -19.10 18.49 -4.75
CA PRO A 397 -19.90 17.30 -4.52
C PRO A 397 -19.32 16.11 -5.28
N LEU A 398 -19.23 14.96 -4.63
CA LEU A 398 -18.74 13.74 -5.23
C LEU A 398 -19.69 13.27 -6.34
N PRO A 399 -19.17 12.67 -7.43
CA PRO A 399 -20.01 12.05 -8.45
C PRO A 399 -21.02 11.08 -7.84
N LYS A 400 -22.23 11.02 -8.40
CA LYS A 400 -23.33 10.24 -7.81
C LYS A 400 -22.96 8.78 -7.49
N LYS A 401 -22.15 8.16 -8.35
CA LYS A 401 -21.67 6.78 -8.22
C LYS A 401 -20.71 6.54 -7.03
N TYR A 402 -20.20 7.60 -6.41
CA TYR A 402 -19.26 7.59 -5.28
C TYR A 402 -19.84 8.24 -4.01
N GLN A 403 -21.12 8.62 -4.00
CA GLN A 403 -21.76 9.15 -2.81
C GLN A 403 -22.16 8.00 -1.87
N ASN A 404 -21.29 7.69 -0.92
CA ASN A 404 -21.36 6.44 -0.13
C ASN A 404 -22.21 6.54 1.16
N PHE A 405 -22.90 7.65 1.41
CA PHE A 405 -23.66 7.89 2.64
C PHE A 405 -25.03 8.52 2.39
N ASP A 406 -26.05 8.04 3.09
CA ASP A 406 -27.32 8.75 3.26
C ASP A 406 -27.32 9.65 4.51
N TRP A 407 -26.52 9.28 5.52
CA TRP A 407 -26.35 10.00 6.78
C TRP A 407 -24.95 9.74 7.33
N ILE A 408 -24.34 10.77 7.93
CA ILE A 408 -23.04 10.70 8.61
C ILE A 408 -23.20 11.34 10.00
N PRO A 409 -22.70 10.71 11.08
CA PRO A 409 -22.72 11.33 12.41
C PRO A 409 -22.13 12.74 12.40
N HIS A 410 -22.83 13.69 13.02
CA HIS A 410 -22.40 15.08 13.18
C HIS A 410 -22.24 15.90 11.88
N VAL A 411 -22.72 15.40 10.74
CA VAL A 411 -22.79 16.14 9.48
C VAL A 411 -24.23 16.63 9.23
N PRO A 412 -24.45 17.90 8.86
CA PRO A 412 -25.79 18.41 8.55
C PRO A 412 -26.44 17.68 7.36
N PRO A 413 -27.76 17.39 7.42
CA PRO A 413 -28.47 16.78 6.30
C PRO A 413 -28.28 17.53 4.98
N GLY A 414 -27.99 16.80 3.91
CA GLY A 414 -27.76 17.38 2.58
C GLY A 414 -26.28 17.64 2.25
N LYS A 415 -25.41 17.66 3.27
CA LYS A 415 -23.96 17.81 3.08
C LYS A 415 -23.25 16.50 2.77
N GLU A 416 -23.87 15.33 2.94
CA GLU A 416 -23.22 14.03 2.78
C GLU A 416 -22.66 13.82 1.36
N GLN A 417 -23.22 14.50 0.36
CA GLN A 417 -22.71 14.46 -1.03
C GLN A 417 -21.29 15.01 -1.18
N TYR A 418 -20.80 15.80 -0.22
CA TYR A 418 -19.43 16.33 -0.19
C TYR A 418 -18.48 15.43 0.61
N TYR A 419 -18.98 14.39 1.27
CA TYR A 419 -18.18 13.57 2.17
C TYR A 419 -17.90 12.20 1.55
N GLY A 420 -16.63 11.79 1.62
CA GLY A 420 -16.16 10.49 1.20
C GLY A 420 -14.73 10.23 1.67
N GLY A 421 -14.23 9.03 1.42
CA GLY A 421 -12.82 8.70 1.68
C GLY A 421 -11.89 9.66 0.94
N SER A 422 -10.74 9.97 1.54
CA SER A 422 -9.73 10.86 0.93
C SER A 422 -8.99 10.24 -0.26
N VAL A 423 -9.14 8.93 -0.48
CA VAL A 423 -8.50 8.19 -1.58
C VAL A 423 -9.53 7.89 -2.66
N SER A 424 -9.40 8.54 -3.81
CA SER A 424 -10.34 8.41 -4.94
C SER A 424 -10.37 6.98 -5.51
N LEU A 425 -9.20 6.36 -5.67
CA LEU A 425 -9.04 4.98 -6.15
C LEU A 425 -9.81 3.95 -5.32
N ALA A 426 -10.12 4.24 -4.05
CA ALA A 426 -10.94 3.36 -3.23
C ALA A 426 -12.45 3.63 -3.41
N ASP A 427 -12.90 4.07 -4.59
CA ASP A 427 -14.29 4.50 -4.87
C ASP A 427 -14.83 5.57 -3.88
N TYR A 428 -13.95 6.38 -3.29
CA TYR A 428 -14.26 7.27 -2.16
C TYR A 428 -14.93 6.55 -0.97
N CYS A 429 -14.76 5.24 -0.84
CA CYS A 429 -15.17 4.48 0.33
C CYS A 429 -14.20 4.82 1.47
N PRO A 430 -14.69 5.35 2.60
CA PRO A 430 -13.82 5.64 3.72
C PRO A 430 -13.50 4.38 4.51
N TYR A 431 -12.25 4.26 4.95
CA TYR A 431 -11.72 3.15 5.70
C TYR A 431 -10.75 3.59 6.79
N ILE A 432 -10.50 2.69 7.72
CA ILE A 432 -9.51 2.88 8.77
C ILE A 432 -8.12 2.75 8.12
N GLN A 433 -7.37 3.84 8.17
CA GLN A 433 -6.09 3.99 7.49
C GLN A 433 -5.00 4.33 8.50
N GLU A 434 -3.85 3.65 8.37
CA GLU A 434 -2.63 4.04 9.06
C GLU A 434 -2.20 5.45 8.65
N PHE A 435 -1.49 6.13 9.54
CA PHE A 435 -1.00 7.47 9.26
C PHE A 435 0.40 7.70 9.82
N THR A 436 1.04 8.75 9.33
CA THR A 436 2.29 9.25 9.89
C THR A 436 2.03 10.49 10.71
N TRP A 437 2.58 10.55 11.92
CA TRP A 437 2.59 11.77 12.73
C TRP A 437 3.51 12.81 12.08
N ARG A 438 3.00 14.03 11.90
CA ARG A 438 3.76 15.13 11.28
C ARG A 438 3.77 16.35 12.20
N ALA A 439 4.91 17.05 12.27
CA ALA A 439 5.00 18.38 12.84
C ALA A 439 5.61 19.33 11.81
N LYS A 440 4.95 20.46 11.57
CA LYS A 440 5.37 21.45 10.56
C LYS A 440 5.69 20.80 9.19
N ASN A 441 4.84 19.86 8.76
CA ASN A 441 4.97 19.05 7.54
C ASN A 441 6.13 18.06 7.48
N ILE A 442 6.90 17.88 8.56
CA ILE A 442 7.96 16.88 8.64
C ILE A 442 7.38 15.63 9.32
N VAL A 443 7.58 14.46 8.70
CA VAL A 443 7.25 13.17 9.32
C VAL A 443 8.13 12.96 10.54
N ILE A 444 7.50 12.75 11.70
CA ILE A 444 8.19 12.47 12.96
C ILE A 444 8.27 10.96 13.19
N ARG A 445 7.15 10.26 13.01
CA ARG A 445 7.02 8.81 13.24
C ARG A 445 5.81 8.22 12.49
N GLY A 446 5.85 6.92 12.25
CA GLY A 446 4.69 6.14 11.81
C GLY A 446 3.71 5.83 12.96
N SER A 447 2.69 5.04 12.67
CA SER A 447 1.66 4.59 13.62
C SER A 447 1.62 3.07 13.81
N HIS A 448 2.47 2.32 13.10
CA HIS A 448 2.59 0.88 13.21
C HIS A 448 3.31 0.50 14.51
N CYS A 449 2.67 -0.32 15.35
CA CYS A 449 3.08 -0.59 16.72
C CYS A 449 4.35 -1.44 16.82
N LEU A 450 4.72 -2.19 15.78
CA LEU A 450 5.86 -3.12 15.83
C LEU A 450 7.24 -2.47 15.66
N TYR A 451 7.27 -1.20 15.23
CA TYR A 451 8.51 -0.50 14.89
C TYR A 451 8.97 0.38 16.05
N GLU A 452 10.13 0.05 16.64
CA GLU A 452 10.67 0.74 17.82
C GLU A 452 10.98 2.23 17.55
N GLU A 453 11.32 2.58 16.32
CA GLU A 453 11.52 3.96 15.87
C GLU A 453 10.26 4.83 15.96
N ASN A 454 9.07 4.22 16.11
CA ASN A 454 7.81 4.94 16.30
C ASN A 454 7.53 5.29 17.76
N ASN A 455 8.42 4.99 18.70
CA ASN A 455 8.26 5.41 20.09
C ASN A 455 8.16 6.94 20.21
N PRO A 456 7.15 7.48 20.94
CA PRO A 456 7.10 8.90 21.21
C PRO A 456 8.32 9.36 22.03
N HIS A 457 8.76 10.60 21.81
CA HIS A 457 9.75 11.22 22.69
C HIS A 457 9.20 11.25 24.13
N PRO A 458 10.02 10.98 25.18
CA PRO A 458 9.54 10.87 26.57
C PRO A 458 8.70 12.06 27.05
N GLU A 459 9.10 13.29 26.71
CA GLU A 459 8.37 14.52 27.06
C GLU A 459 7.02 14.71 26.32
N LYS A 460 6.75 13.86 25.32
CA LYS A 460 5.53 13.87 24.51
C LYS A 460 4.78 12.54 24.57
N ASN A 461 5.12 11.67 25.52
CA ASN A 461 4.50 10.36 25.66
C ASN A 461 3.36 10.38 26.69
N PHE A 462 2.34 11.18 26.43
CA PHE A 462 1.23 11.44 27.35
C PHE A 462 0.48 10.16 27.75
N ALA A 463 0.30 9.25 26.78
CA ALA A 463 -0.42 8.01 26.96
C ALA A 463 0.46 6.83 27.39
N LEU A 464 1.74 7.06 27.69
CA LEU A 464 2.69 6.00 28.07
C LEU A 464 2.79 4.87 27.03
N GLU A 465 2.71 5.24 25.74
CA GLU A 465 2.80 4.30 24.62
C GLU A 465 4.19 3.65 24.58
N ASN A 466 4.25 2.42 24.09
CA ASN A 466 5.49 1.70 23.83
C ASN A 466 5.38 0.90 22.52
N TYR A 467 6.24 1.21 21.57
CA TYR A 467 6.31 0.57 20.26
C TYR A 467 7.48 -0.44 20.24
N GLY A 468 7.28 -1.57 19.60
CA GLY A 468 8.27 -2.63 19.49
C GLY A 468 7.66 -3.98 19.10
N PRO A 469 8.49 -5.03 18.94
CA PRO A 469 8.07 -6.32 18.36
C PRO A 469 6.96 -7.03 19.14
N TYR A 470 6.77 -6.69 20.41
CA TYR A 470 5.72 -7.22 21.30
C TYR A 470 4.65 -6.20 21.64
N SER A 471 4.43 -5.22 20.76
CA SER A 471 3.42 -4.18 20.93
C SER A 471 2.26 -4.33 19.97
N ARG A 472 1.06 -3.99 20.46
CA ARG A 472 -0.19 -3.95 19.69
C ARG A 472 -0.96 -2.68 20.01
N CYS A 473 -1.89 -2.33 19.13
CA CYS A 473 -2.80 -1.21 19.33
C CYS A 473 -3.93 -1.62 20.29
N PHE A 474 -4.14 -0.80 21.32
CA PHE A 474 -5.22 -0.93 22.28
C PHE A 474 -6.10 0.32 22.24
N ASP A 475 -7.41 0.09 22.30
CA ASP A 475 -8.38 1.19 22.31
C ASP A 475 -8.36 1.88 23.68
N HIS A 476 -8.44 3.20 23.66
CA HIS A 476 -8.65 4.01 24.86
C HIS A 476 -10.15 4.16 25.12
N THR A 477 -10.48 4.63 26.31
CA THR A 477 -11.84 5.15 26.54
C THR A 477 -12.06 6.47 25.80
N ASN A 478 -13.32 6.94 25.77
CA ASN A 478 -13.65 8.27 25.24
C ASN A 478 -13.10 9.43 26.10
N ASP A 479 -12.53 9.13 27.27
CA ASP A 479 -11.83 10.09 28.12
C ASP A 479 -10.42 10.35 27.55
N MET A 480 -10.05 11.63 27.40
CA MET A 480 -8.69 12.03 27.01
C MET A 480 -7.65 11.70 28.09
N TRP A 481 -6.43 11.40 27.67
CA TRP A 481 -5.30 11.26 28.58
C TRP A 481 -4.90 12.62 29.17
N GLU A 482 -4.66 12.63 30.47
CA GLU A 482 -4.28 13.82 31.25
C GLU A 482 -2.91 13.58 31.89
N GLU A 483 -2.00 14.55 31.75
CA GLU A 483 -0.78 14.65 32.54
C GLU A 483 -0.92 15.78 33.56
N ARG A 484 -0.58 15.50 34.83
CA ARG A 484 -0.74 16.48 35.90
C ARG A 484 0.44 16.50 36.85
N THR A 485 0.91 17.71 37.17
CA THR A 485 1.77 18.01 38.32
C THR A 485 0.97 18.84 39.32
N CYS A 486 1.59 19.18 40.47
CA CYS A 486 0.94 20.04 41.46
C CYS A 486 0.73 21.48 40.98
N LYS A 487 1.41 21.88 39.91
CA LYS A 487 1.41 23.26 39.39
C LYS A 487 0.72 23.39 38.03
N GLN A 488 0.70 22.33 37.24
CA GLN A 488 0.23 22.35 35.86
C GLN A 488 -0.54 21.07 35.52
N ALA A 489 -1.56 21.20 34.69
CA ALA A 489 -2.23 20.08 34.05
C ALA A 489 -2.19 20.29 32.53
N ARG A 490 -1.98 19.21 31.78
CA ARG A 490 -1.95 19.18 30.33
C ARG A 490 -2.84 18.05 29.86
N GLN A 491 -3.63 18.31 28.82
CA GLN A 491 -4.43 17.28 28.16
C GLN A 491 -3.89 17.12 26.75
N TRP A 492 -3.63 15.88 26.36
CA TRP A 492 -3.25 15.60 24.99
C TRP A 492 -4.46 15.77 24.09
N GLN A 493 -4.26 16.41 22.95
CA GLN A 493 -5.37 16.72 22.06
C GLN A 493 -5.91 15.45 21.39
N HIS A 494 -5.10 14.45 21.08
CA HIS A 494 -5.56 13.25 20.38
C HIS A 494 -5.95 12.11 21.35
N TRP A 495 -6.93 11.29 21.01
CA TRP A 495 -7.35 10.18 21.88
C TRP A 495 -7.99 9.05 21.08
N GLY A 496 -8.24 7.92 21.74
CA GLY A 496 -9.02 6.82 21.17
C GLY A 496 -8.24 5.51 21.02
N SER A 497 -6.92 5.55 20.83
CA SER A 497 -6.07 4.35 20.82
C SER A 497 -4.57 4.68 20.98
N GLY A 498 -3.76 3.67 21.31
CA GLY A 498 -2.31 3.77 21.46
C GLY A 498 -1.62 2.40 21.42
N CYS A 499 -0.31 2.39 21.20
CA CYS A 499 0.47 1.14 21.16
C CYS A 499 1.05 0.80 22.54
N TYR A 500 0.86 -0.45 22.97
CA TYR A 500 1.38 -0.94 24.25
C TYR A 500 1.95 -2.34 24.10
N GLN A 501 2.95 -2.65 24.92
CA GLN A 501 3.48 -4.00 25.02
C GLN A 501 2.44 -4.94 25.62
N TYR A 502 2.44 -6.19 25.17
CA TYR A 502 1.56 -7.22 25.70
C TYR A 502 2.28 -8.54 25.92
N LYS A 503 1.67 -9.42 26.72
CA LYS A 503 2.09 -10.81 26.87
C LYS A 503 0.89 -11.72 27.06
N CYS A 504 1.02 -12.95 26.57
CA CYS A 504 0.00 -13.98 26.65
C CYS A 504 0.45 -15.09 27.60
N GLU A 505 -0.12 -15.12 28.80
CA GLU A 505 0.29 -16.01 29.90
C GLU A 505 -0.92 -16.48 30.70
N ALA A 506 -0.87 -17.73 31.15
CA ALA A 506 -1.91 -18.37 31.97
C ALA A 506 -3.31 -18.30 31.32
N GLY A 507 -3.36 -18.43 30.00
CA GLY A 507 -4.59 -18.32 29.21
C GLY A 507 -5.25 -16.94 29.20
N ARG A 508 -4.53 -15.85 29.53
CA ARG A 508 -5.04 -14.47 29.51
C ARG A 508 -4.08 -13.51 28.79
N LEU A 509 -4.65 -12.40 28.32
CA LEU A 509 -3.91 -11.26 27.77
C LEU A 509 -3.52 -10.32 28.91
N HIS A 510 -2.27 -9.89 28.91
CA HIS A 510 -1.76 -8.89 29.85
C HIS A 510 -1.15 -7.73 29.08
N ILE A 511 -1.53 -6.51 29.46
CA ILE A 511 -1.06 -5.26 28.84
C ILE A 511 -0.06 -4.63 29.80
N MET A 512 1.10 -4.24 29.27
CA MET A 512 2.16 -3.60 30.04
C MET A 512 2.15 -2.10 29.75
N VAL A 513 2.08 -1.29 30.82
CA VAL A 513 2.10 0.17 30.76
C VAL A 513 3.18 0.67 31.72
N ALA A 514 4.21 1.30 31.17
CA ALA A 514 5.47 1.55 31.87
C ALA A 514 5.99 0.27 32.55
N ASN A 515 6.14 0.26 33.88
CA ASN A 515 6.67 -0.87 34.64
C ASN A 515 5.58 -1.77 35.24
N PHE A 516 4.31 -1.56 34.88
CA PHE A 516 3.16 -2.24 35.50
C PHE A 516 2.43 -3.11 34.49
N THR A 517 1.92 -4.24 34.96
CA THR A 517 1.16 -5.21 34.16
C THR A 517 -0.30 -5.22 34.57
N TYR A 518 -1.19 -5.17 33.59
CA TYR A 518 -2.63 -5.17 33.75
C TYR A 518 -3.24 -6.38 33.04
N THR A 519 -4.11 -7.14 33.71
CA THR A 519 -4.67 -8.37 33.15
C THR A 519 -6.08 -8.13 32.58
N CYS A 520 -6.30 -8.64 31.37
CA CYS A 520 -7.60 -8.67 30.72
C CYS A 520 -8.34 -9.99 31.05
N TYR A 521 -9.43 -9.87 31.80
CA TYR A 521 -10.29 -10.98 32.19
C TYR A 521 -11.42 -11.22 31.19
N HIS A 522 -11.93 -10.16 30.55
CA HIS A 522 -12.93 -10.24 29.49
C HIS A 522 -12.80 -9.08 28.50
N ALA A 523 -13.40 -9.24 27.32
CA ALA A 523 -13.49 -8.18 26.31
C ALA A 523 -14.31 -7.00 26.85
N GLY A 524 -13.88 -5.76 26.55
CA GLY A 524 -14.52 -4.53 27.01
C GLY A 524 -14.17 -4.11 28.43
N GLN A 525 -13.33 -4.86 29.17
CA GLN A 525 -12.87 -4.46 30.50
C GLN A 525 -12.09 -3.13 30.43
N LYS A 526 -12.48 -2.16 31.27
CA LYS A 526 -11.78 -0.87 31.41
C LYS A 526 -10.62 -1.00 32.41
N LEU A 527 -9.40 -0.77 31.95
CA LEU A 527 -8.20 -0.69 32.79
C LEU A 527 -7.89 0.78 33.06
N THR A 528 -8.02 1.22 34.32
CA THR A 528 -7.70 2.60 34.70
C THR A 528 -6.21 2.72 35.00
N ILE A 529 -5.54 3.67 34.35
CA ILE A 529 -4.10 3.90 34.48
C ILE A 529 -3.87 5.19 35.24
N LYS A 530 -3.05 5.12 36.29
CA LYS A 530 -2.56 6.27 37.07
C LYS A 530 -1.10 6.02 37.46
N ILE A 531 -0.16 6.61 36.73
CA ILE A 531 1.28 6.36 36.91
C ILE A 531 2.02 7.69 36.96
N ILE A 532 2.91 7.86 37.93
CA ILE A 532 3.85 8.98 37.97
C ILE A 532 5.10 8.60 37.18
N GLN A 533 5.43 9.38 36.16
CA GLN A 533 6.68 9.28 35.41
C GLN A 533 7.21 10.68 35.12
N ASN A 534 8.53 10.88 35.31
CA ASN A 534 9.18 12.18 35.11
C ASN A 534 8.49 13.34 35.87
N GLU A 535 8.04 13.11 37.10
CA GLU A 535 7.27 14.06 37.95
C GLU A 535 5.84 14.39 37.49
N TRP A 536 5.35 13.78 36.41
CA TRP A 536 3.97 13.95 35.92
C TRP A 536 3.12 12.72 36.27
N LEU A 537 1.94 12.94 36.84
CA LEU A 537 0.91 11.92 36.96
C LEU A 537 0.18 11.79 35.63
N HIS A 538 0.37 10.66 34.96
CA HIS A 538 -0.38 10.26 33.76
C HIS A 538 -1.66 9.55 34.17
N LYS A 539 -2.80 10.01 33.65
CA LYS A 539 -4.13 9.46 33.93
C LYS A 539 -4.85 9.16 32.62
N GLY A 540 -5.29 7.92 32.48
CA GLY A 540 -6.02 7.46 31.30
C GLY A 540 -6.67 6.10 31.52
N ALA A 541 -7.18 5.50 30.45
CA ALA A 541 -7.72 4.15 30.52
C ALA A 541 -7.62 3.42 29.18
N LEU A 542 -7.37 2.11 29.27
CA LEU A 542 -7.34 1.17 28.15
C LEU A 542 -8.56 0.25 28.18
N ILE A 543 -8.97 -0.23 27.01
CA ILE A 543 -10.06 -1.20 26.83
C ILE A 543 -9.45 -2.53 26.40
N CYS A 544 -9.74 -3.59 27.16
CA CYS A 544 -9.30 -4.93 26.83
C CYS A 544 -10.02 -5.48 25.59
N PRO A 545 -9.30 -5.93 24.55
CA PRO A 545 -9.92 -6.66 23.45
C PRO A 545 -10.23 -8.11 23.84
N PRO A 546 -10.99 -8.84 23.02
CA PRO A 546 -11.09 -10.28 23.15
C PRO A 546 -9.70 -10.94 23.13
N CYS A 547 -9.40 -11.77 24.14
CA CYS A 547 -8.12 -12.50 24.23
C CYS A 547 -7.78 -13.25 22.94
N LYS A 548 -8.79 -13.79 22.26
CA LYS A 548 -8.60 -14.59 21.04
C LYS A 548 -8.06 -13.79 19.86
N GLU A 549 -8.28 -12.47 19.82
CA GLU A 549 -7.78 -11.60 18.75
C GLU A 549 -6.26 -11.47 18.80
N ILE A 550 -5.67 -11.42 19.99
CA ILE A 550 -4.23 -11.19 20.17
C ILE A 550 -3.48 -12.48 20.55
N CYS A 551 -3.99 -13.25 21.51
CA CYS A 551 -3.24 -14.32 22.16
C CYS A 551 -3.51 -15.72 21.59
N GLN A 552 -4.52 -15.93 20.75
CA GLN A 552 -4.97 -17.29 20.41
C GLN A 552 -3.89 -18.12 19.72
N GLN A 553 -3.12 -17.53 18.81
CA GLN A 553 -2.07 -18.23 18.07
C GLN A 553 -0.89 -18.58 18.98
N GLU A 554 -0.43 -17.63 19.80
CA GLU A 554 0.68 -17.83 20.74
C GLU A 554 0.34 -18.86 21.81
N LEU A 555 -0.84 -18.77 22.43
CA LEU A 555 -1.28 -19.73 23.45
C LEU A 555 -1.43 -21.13 22.86
N LYS A 556 -1.99 -21.25 21.64
CA LYS A 556 -2.14 -22.54 20.98
C LYS A 556 -0.78 -23.20 20.71
N ALA A 557 0.24 -22.41 20.36
CA ALA A 557 1.61 -22.91 20.18
C ALA A 557 2.21 -23.45 21.50
N LYS A 558 1.78 -22.93 22.65
CA LYS A 558 2.15 -23.39 23.99
C LYS A 558 1.24 -24.52 24.53
N GLY A 559 0.24 -24.97 23.76
CA GLY A 559 -0.77 -25.94 24.24
C GLY A 559 -1.80 -25.35 25.22
N GLU A 560 -1.90 -24.02 25.31
CA GLU A 560 -2.86 -23.28 26.12
C GLU A 560 -4.00 -22.70 25.26
N TRP A 561 -5.05 -22.19 25.92
CA TRP A 561 -6.17 -21.50 25.28
C TRP A 561 -6.63 -20.31 26.10
N CYS A 562 -7.18 -19.31 25.41
CA CYS A 562 -7.83 -18.17 26.06
C CYS A 562 -8.96 -18.65 26.96
N LYS A 563 -8.86 -18.32 28.26
CA LYS A 563 -9.91 -18.58 29.23
C LYS A 563 -11.19 -17.79 28.88
N PRO A 564 -12.38 -18.30 29.25
CA PRO A 564 -13.61 -17.52 29.11
C PRO A 564 -13.56 -16.25 29.96
N GLY A 565 -14.48 -15.32 29.65
CA GLY A 565 -14.68 -14.11 30.44
C GLY A 565 -15.00 -14.45 31.89
N ASP A 566 -14.40 -13.71 32.83
CA ASP A 566 -14.51 -13.95 34.27
C ASP A 566 -14.58 -12.62 35.02
N GLU A 567 -14.96 -12.64 36.30
CA GLU A 567 -14.90 -11.46 37.16
C GLU A 567 -13.45 -10.94 37.24
N HIS A 568 -13.29 -9.63 37.09
CA HIS A 568 -12.01 -8.97 37.23
C HIS A 568 -11.88 -8.35 38.63
N PRO A 569 -10.66 -8.25 39.18
CA PRO A 569 -10.46 -7.55 40.44
C PRO A 569 -10.84 -6.06 40.31
N PRO A 570 -11.17 -5.37 41.42
CA PRO A 570 -11.48 -3.94 41.38
C PRO A 570 -10.28 -3.13 40.87
N SER A 571 -10.52 -1.94 40.33
CA SER A 571 -9.47 -1.10 39.76
C SER A 571 -8.35 -0.75 40.75
N THR A 572 -8.64 -0.77 42.05
CA THR A 572 -7.68 -0.56 43.16
C THR A 572 -6.70 -1.71 43.35
N PHE A 573 -6.92 -2.87 42.73
CA PHE A 573 -5.98 -3.99 42.74
C PHE A 573 -4.72 -3.70 41.94
N TYR A 574 -4.86 -2.92 40.86
CA TYR A 574 -3.73 -2.49 40.04
C TYR A 574 -3.06 -1.25 40.64
N HIS A 575 -1.79 -1.06 40.29
CA HIS A 575 -1.00 0.10 40.73
C HIS A 575 -1.70 1.43 40.39
N GLN A 576 -1.77 2.33 41.35
CA GLN A 576 -2.31 3.68 41.17
C GLN A 576 -1.49 4.70 41.96
N ASP A 577 -0.81 5.58 41.24
CA ASP A 577 -0.13 6.72 41.85
C ASP A 577 -1.09 7.86 42.20
N HIS A 578 -0.75 8.56 43.27
CA HIS A 578 -1.47 9.74 43.75
C HIS A 578 -0.52 10.91 43.86
N LEU A 579 -0.90 12.02 43.24
CA LEU A 579 -0.14 13.26 43.29
C LEU A 579 -0.31 13.92 44.67
N GLN A 580 0.76 13.96 45.47
CA GLN A 580 0.76 14.63 46.77
C GLN A 580 1.27 16.07 46.63
N CYS A 581 0.37 17.04 46.77
CA CYS A 581 0.69 18.46 46.68
C CYS A 581 0.71 19.09 48.07
N SER A 582 1.89 19.44 48.57
CA SER A 582 1.99 20.24 49.79
C SER A 582 1.48 21.66 49.52
N THR A 583 0.44 22.10 50.24
CA THR A 583 0.18 23.53 50.41
C THR A 583 1.40 24.11 51.11
N GLY A 584 2.17 24.96 50.44
CA GLY A 584 3.33 25.61 51.06
C GLY A 584 2.91 26.22 52.39
N GLY A 585 3.48 25.70 53.49
CA GLY A 585 3.23 26.25 54.81
C GLY A 585 3.68 27.71 54.80
N ILE A 586 2.74 28.62 55.00
CA ILE A 586 3.05 29.98 55.41
C ILE A 586 3.69 29.81 56.79
N ILE A 587 5.02 29.84 56.87
CA ILE A 587 5.72 30.01 58.13
C ILE A 587 5.40 31.45 58.57
N PRO A 588 4.68 31.67 59.68
CA PRO A 588 4.55 33.01 60.21
C PRO A 588 5.93 33.39 60.73
N ILE A 589 6.64 34.25 59.98
CA ILE A 589 7.83 34.91 60.49
C ILE A 589 7.36 35.81 61.62
N ILE A 590 7.54 35.34 62.86
CA ILE A 590 7.43 36.18 64.05
C ILE A 590 8.54 37.22 63.94
N LEU A 591 8.17 38.45 63.54
CA LEU A 591 9.07 39.60 63.60
C LEU A 591 9.41 39.89 65.06
N LEU A 592 10.63 39.54 65.47
CA LEU A 592 11.30 40.16 66.60
C LEU A 592 11.72 41.57 66.19
N THR A 593 11.02 42.56 66.73
CA THR A 593 11.37 43.97 66.63
C THR A 593 12.70 44.24 67.34
N VAL A 594 13.74 44.58 66.58
CA VAL A 594 14.86 45.37 67.09
C VAL A 594 15.04 46.53 66.14
N GLY A 595 14.76 47.73 66.65
CA GLY A 595 14.88 48.97 65.91
C GLY A 595 16.33 49.41 65.77
N THR A 596 16.66 49.89 64.58
CA THR A 596 17.64 50.95 64.38
C THR A 596 17.24 51.73 63.13
N THR A 597 16.95 53.00 63.36
CA THR A 597 16.84 54.08 62.36
C THR A 597 18.16 54.25 61.61
N VAL A 598 18.12 54.54 60.30
CA VAL A 598 18.81 55.68 59.63
C VAL A 598 18.65 55.61 58.09
N LEU A 599 18.09 56.72 57.57
CA LEU A 599 18.19 57.39 56.25
C LEU A 599 18.33 56.63 54.90
N SER A 600 17.31 56.89 54.07
CA SER A 600 17.34 57.41 52.69
C SER A 600 18.36 56.89 51.67
N SER A 601 17.87 56.27 50.58
CA SER A 601 17.93 56.84 49.22
C SER A 601 17.34 55.90 48.15
N VAL A 602 16.85 56.55 47.10
CA VAL A 602 16.15 56.09 45.89
C VAL A 602 17.08 55.31 44.95
N ILE A 603 16.56 54.39 44.13
CA ILE A 603 16.72 54.35 42.65
C ILE A 603 16.17 53.04 42.05
N LEU A 604 15.37 53.22 40.99
CA LEU A 604 14.82 52.21 40.09
C LEU A 604 15.90 51.41 39.35
N ARG A 605 15.59 50.15 39.05
CA ARG A 605 15.52 49.64 37.66
C ARG A 605 14.63 48.42 37.56
#